data_AF-A0A399HRD1-F1
#
_entry.id   AF-A0A399HRD1-F1
#
_cell.length_a   1.000
_cell.length_b   1.000
_cell.length_c   1.000
_cell.angle_alpha   90.00
_cell.angle_beta   90.00
_cell.angle_gamma   90.00
#
_symmetry.space_group_name_H-M   'P 1'
#
loop_
_entity.id
_entity.type
_entity.pdbx_description
1 polymer ?
#
loop_
_entity_poly.entity_id
_entity_poly.type
_entity_poly.pdbx_seq_one_letter_code
_entity_poly.pdbx_strand_id
1 'polypeptide(L)'
;MDVSQLLADLDTIKHRIWTASVTKMDFETIREKVHRLNCELQVHEALADTKNWLYETKRPNNRYRTKVEKMVMMVHGADEKPGIRFEMLQSLEMEAFMFVSASYTVLEIKKMSQDVFDCLLEVAPKYVDTITLPSGWMHRTELQTAVAGYAKPGSAFKRSM
;
A
#
# COMPACT_ATOMS: atom_id res chain seq x y z
N MET A 1 -10.42 -0.49 -17.28
CA MET A 1 -9.82 0.51 -18.19
C MET A 1 -8.59 -0.15 -18.81
N ASP A 2 -8.49 -0.15 -20.13
CA ASP A 2 -7.35 -0.73 -20.84
C ASP A 2 -6.13 0.21 -20.71
N VAL A 3 -4.95 -0.35 -20.44
CA VAL A 3 -3.69 0.41 -20.32
C VAL A 3 -3.41 1.17 -21.62
N SER A 4 -3.77 0.59 -22.77
CA SER A 4 -3.63 1.24 -24.07
C SER A 4 -4.48 2.50 -24.21
N GLN A 5 -5.69 2.53 -23.61
CA GLN A 5 -6.53 3.73 -23.62
C GLN A 5 -5.94 4.84 -22.75
N LEU A 6 -5.41 4.48 -21.57
CA LEU A 6 -4.76 5.45 -20.68
C LEU A 6 -3.55 6.12 -21.34
N LEU A 7 -2.73 5.34 -22.04
CA LEU A 7 -1.58 5.86 -22.78
C LEU A 7 -2.01 6.80 -23.92
N ALA A 8 -3.06 6.44 -24.66
CA ALA A 8 -3.62 7.30 -25.72
C ALA A 8 -4.17 8.62 -25.17
N ASP A 9 -4.81 8.58 -23.99
CA ASP A 9 -5.32 9.77 -23.31
C ASP A 9 -4.16 10.68 -22.84
N LEU A 10 -3.06 10.10 -22.34
CA LEU A 10 -1.85 10.85 -21.98
C LEU A 10 -1.19 11.54 -23.17
N ASP A 11 -1.08 10.85 -24.31
CA ASP A 11 -0.59 11.47 -25.55
C ASP A 11 -1.50 12.61 -26.02
N THR A 12 -2.82 12.44 -25.88
CA THR A 12 -3.78 13.49 -26.18
C THR A 12 -3.60 14.71 -25.28
N ILE A 13 -3.40 14.52 -23.97
CA ILE A 13 -3.13 15.60 -23.01
C ILE A 13 -1.83 16.33 -23.38
N LYS A 14 -0.77 15.57 -23.70
CA LYS A 14 0.53 16.11 -24.12
C LYS A 14 0.41 17.00 -25.35
N HIS A 15 -0.43 16.66 -26.32
CA HIS A 15 -0.65 17.50 -27.50
C HIS A 15 -1.49 18.74 -27.18
N ARG A 16 -2.55 18.59 -26.38
CA ARG A 16 -3.50 19.68 -26.10
C ARG A 16 -2.94 20.76 -25.17
N ILE A 17 -2.00 20.41 -24.28
CA ILE A 17 -1.44 21.36 -23.31
C ILE A 17 -0.68 22.53 -23.96
N TRP A 18 -0.11 22.30 -25.15
CA TRP A 18 0.64 23.32 -25.90
C TRP A 18 -0.23 24.18 -26.82
N THR A 19 -1.44 23.71 -27.12
CA THR A 19 -2.37 24.39 -28.05
C THR A 19 -3.51 25.09 -27.35
N ALA A 20 -3.71 24.82 -26.05
CA ALA A 20 -4.75 25.44 -25.26
C ALA A 20 -4.34 26.84 -24.79
N SER A 21 -5.30 27.77 -24.75
CA SER A 21 -5.12 29.06 -24.08
C SER A 21 -5.19 28.87 -22.56
N VAL A 22 -4.16 28.28 -21.98
CA VAL A 22 -4.07 27.95 -20.56
C VAL A 22 -3.51 29.09 -19.72
N THR A 23 -4.09 29.27 -18.53
CA THR A 23 -3.62 30.24 -17.54
C THR A 23 -2.59 29.60 -16.60
N LYS A 24 -1.90 30.42 -15.80
CA LYS A 24 -0.97 29.95 -14.77
C LYS A 24 -1.66 29.00 -13.77
N MET A 25 -2.90 29.31 -13.40
CA MET A 25 -3.70 28.50 -12.47
C MET A 25 -4.01 27.11 -13.06
N ASP A 26 -4.30 27.02 -14.36
CA ASP A 26 -4.52 25.74 -15.03
C ASP A 26 -3.26 24.87 -14.98
N PHE A 27 -2.08 25.46 -15.19
CA PHE A 27 -0.81 24.73 -15.07
C PHE A 27 -0.51 24.27 -13.63
N GLU A 28 -0.88 25.05 -12.62
CA GLU A 28 -0.75 24.65 -11.22
C GLU A 28 -1.66 23.45 -10.91
N THR A 29 -2.92 23.49 -11.35
CA THR A 29 -3.85 22.35 -11.22
C THR A 29 -3.35 21.12 -11.96
N ILE A 30 -2.79 21.27 -13.17
CA ILE A 30 -2.20 20.14 -13.92
C ILE A 30 -1.01 19.57 -13.13
N ARG A 31 -0.14 20.43 -12.60
CA ARG A 31 1.02 20.00 -11.80
C ARG A 31 0.59 19.21 -10.56
N GLU A 32 -0.42 19.68 -9.85
CA GLU A 32 -0.99 18.99 -8.68
C GLU A 32 -1.56 17.62 -9.07
N LYS A 33 -2.32 17.54 -10.17
CA LYS A 33 -2.86 16.27 -10.67
C LYS A 33 -1.76 15.30 -11.10
N VAL A 34 -0.74 15.77 -11.81
CA VAL A 34 0.41 14.95 -12.22
C VAL A 34 1.19 14.46 -11.01
N HIS A 35 1.40 15.32 -10.01
CA HIS A 35 2.05 14.94 -8.76
C HIS A 35 1.25 13.86 -8.03
N ARG A 36 -0.07 14.05 -7.89
CA ARG A 36 -0.96 13.06 -7.28
C ARG A 36 -0.90 11.70 -8.01
N LEU A 37 -1.01 11.71 -9.34
CA LEU A 37 -0.88 10.49 -10.15
C LEU A 37 0.48 9.81 -9.96
N ASN A 38 1.56 10.58 -9.87
CA ASN A 38 2.89 10.02 -9.62
C ASN A 38 3.00 9.37 -8.23
N CYS A 39 2.33 9.92 -7.21
CA CYS A 39 2.25 9.28 -5.89
C CYS A 39 1.43 8.00 -5.93
N GLU A 40 0.27 8.00 -6.59
CA GLU A 40 -0.59 6.82 -6.74
C GLU A 40 0.11 5.70 -7.52
N LEU A 41 0.86 6.04 -8.58
CA LEU A 41 1.64 5.08 -9.36
C LEU A 41 2.70 4.38 -8.51
N GLN A 42 3.48 5.12 -7.71
CA GLN A 42 4.47 4.53 -6.81
C GLN A 42 3.85 3.54 -5.81
N VAL A 43 2.65 3.85 -5.31
CA VAL A 43 1.91 2.94 -4.44
C VAL A 43 1.49 1.70 -5.24
N HIS A 44 0.84 1.88 -6.39
CA HIS A 44 0.38 0.77 -7.23
C HIS A 44 1.50 -0.16 -7.66
N GLU A 45 2.69 0.34 -8.00
CA GLU A 45 3.85 -0.46 -8.35
C GLU A 45 4.26 -1.38 -7.20
N ALA A 46 4.43 -0.84 -6.00
CA ALA A 46 4.81 -1.64 -4.82
C ALA A 46 3.74 -2.69 -4.44
N LEU A 47 2.46 -2.35 -4.60
CA LEU A 47 1.36 -3.27 -4.36
C LEU A 47 1.29 -4.37 -5.44
N ALA A 48 1.53 -4.01 -6.71
CA ALA A 48 1.56 -4.96 -7.83
C ALA A 48 2.73 -5.94 -7.73
N ASP A 49 3.91 -5.47 -7.32
CA ASP A 49 5.06 -6.32 -7.05
C ASP A 49 4.74 -7.36 -5.97
N THR A 50 4.04 -6.92 -4.91
CA THR A 50 3.61 -7.80 -3.82
C THR A 50 2.58 -8.82 -4.29
N LYS A 51 1.61 -8.40 -5.11
CA LYS A 51 0.64 -9.30 -5.74
C LYS A 51 1.33 -10.35 -6.61
N ASN A 52 2.18 -9.93 -7.55
CA ASN A 52 2.90 -10.84 -8.44
C ASN A 52 3.71 -11.85 -7.64
N TRP A 53 4.42 -11.38 -6.62
CA TRP A 53 5.17 -12.23 -5.71
C TRP A 53 4.31 -13.28 -4.99
N LEU A 54 3.12 -12.91 -4.50
CA LEU A 54 2.19 -13.84 -3.86
C LEU A 54 1.73 -14.95 -4.80
N TYR A 55 1.60 -14.67 -6.10
CA TYR A 55 1.26 -15.65 -7.13
C TYR A 55 2.45 -16.55 -7.51
N GLU A 56 3.63 -15.98 -7.67
CA GLU A 56 4.83 -16.71 -8.11
C GLU A 56 5.39 -17.65 -7.05
N THR A 57 5.25 -17.28 -5.77
CA THR A 57 5.94 -17.99 -4.69
C THR A 57 4.98 -18.91 -3.95
N LYS A 58 5.09 -20.23 -4.23
CA LYS A 58 4.41 -21.29 -3.45
C LYS A 58 5.11 -21.63 -2.13
N ARG A 59 6.30 -21.09 -1.88
CA ARG A 59 7.16 -21.44 -0.73
C ARG A 59 7.30 -20.31 0.28
N PRO A 60 7.56 -20.64 1.57
CA PRO A 60 7.84 -19.66 2.62
C PRO A 60 8.98 -18.71 2.23
N ASN A 61 8.74 -17.41 2.25
CA ASN A 61 9.81 -16.42 2.17
C ASN A 61 9.96 -15.71 3.52
N ASN A 62 11.06 -15.99 4.21
CA ASN A 62 11.38 -15.39 5.51
C ASN A 62 11.40 -13.86 5.46
N ARG A 63 11.74 -13.24 4.32
CA ARG A 63 11.75 -11.77 4.17
C ARG A 63 10.36 -11.17 4.39
N TYR A 64 9.33 -11.81 3.84
CA TYR A 64 7.94 -11.37 3.96
C TYR A 64 7.43 -11.52 5.38
N ARG A 65 7.70 -12.68 5.99
CA ARG A 65 7.42 -12.91 7.42
C ARG A 65 8.02 -11.80 8.27
N THR A 66 9.31 -11.49 8.08
CA THR A 66 10.00 -10.45 8.85
C THR A 66 9.42 -9.06 8.60
N LYS A 67 9.03 -8.71 7.37
CA LYS A 67 8.36 -7.43 7.07
C LYS A 67 7.05 -7.31 7.85
N VAL A 68 6.18 -8.31 7.71
CA VAL A 68 4.86 -8.32 8.34
C VAL A 68 4.99 -8.33 9.86
N GLU A 69 5.84 -9.20 10.41
CA GLU A 69 6.07 -9.28 11.86
C GLU A 69 6.53 -7.93 12.43
N LYS A 70 7.50 -7.27 11.79
CA LYS A 70 7.97 -5.95 12.21
C LYS A 70 6.91 -4.88 12.07
N MET A 71 6.08 -4.92 11.02
CA MET A 71 5.00 -3.95 10.83
C MET A 71 3.90 -4.14 11.88
N VAL A 72 3.45 -5.38 12.12
CA VAL A 72 2.48 -5.73 13.17
C VAL A 72 3.00 -5.29 14.53
N MET A 73 4.28 -5.51 14.84
CA MET A 73 4.89 -5.03 16.08
C MET A 73 4.93 -3.51 16.16
N MET A 74 5.24 -2.80 15.08
CA MET A 74 5.27 -1.34 15.08
C MET A 74 3.86 -0.73 15.23
N VAL A 75 2.86 -1.37 14.64
CA VAL A 75 1.50 -0.83 14.56
C VAL A 75 0.64 -1.27 15.74
N HIS A 76 0.72 -2.53 16.16
CA HIS A 76 -0.12 -3.07 17.23
C HIS A 76 0.65 -3.43 18.50
N GLY A 77 1.99 -3.29 18.50
CA GLY A 77 2.87 -3.60 19.62
C GLY A 77 2.69 -2.69 20.84
N ALA A 78 3.42 -3.01 21.90
CA ALA A 78 3.47 -2.21 23.13
C ALA A 78 4.38 -0.97 23.01
N ASP A 79 4.73 -0.54 21.80
CA ASP A 79 5.52 0.66 21.60
C ASP A 79 4.66 1.87 21.99
N GLU A 80 5.10 2.66 22.97
CA GLU A 80 4.29 3.74 23.55
C GLU A 80 4.11 4.91 22.57
N LYS A 81 4.95 5.01 21.54
CA LYS A 81 4.93 6.09 20.54
C LYS A 81 5.31 5.60 19.14
N PRO A 82 4.45 4.80 18.48
CA PRO A 82 4.76 4.27 17.16
C PRO A 82 4.84 5.38 16.09
N GLY A 83 4.15 6.50 16.32
CA GLY A 83 4.13 7.68 15.47
C GLY A 83 2.88 7.73 14.59
N ILE A 84 2.44 8.93 14.23
CA ILE A 84 1.13 9.20 13.58
C ILE A 84 0.87 8.30 12.37
N ARG A 85 1.87 8.06 11.53
CA ARG A 85 1.70 7.18 10.35
C ARG A 85 1.34 5.75 10.72
N PHE A 86 1.95 5.20 11.76
CA PHE A 86 1.67 3.84 12.19
C PHE A 86 0.35 3.75 12.95
N GLU A 87 -0.06 4.81 13.64
CA GLU A 87 -1.42 4.95 14.19
C GLU A 87 -2.46 4.98 13.07
N MET A 88 -2.20 5.73 11.99
CA MET A 88 -3.09 5.76 10.82
C MET A 88 -3.18 4.39 10.13
N LEU A 89 -2.12 3.60 10.10
CA LEU A 89 -2.18 2.23 9.56
C LEU A 89 -3.09 1.30 10.38
N GLN A 90 -3.35 1.60 11.66
CA GLN A 90 -4.29 0.82 12.49
C GLN A 90 -5.75 0.99 12.03
N SER A 91 -6.08 2.07 11.31
CA SER A 91 -7.45 2.32 10.84
C SER A 91 -7.81 1.56 9.57
N LEU A 92 -6.82 0.95 8.92
CA LEU A 92 -7.06 0.08 7.77
C LEU A 92 -7.76 -1.20 8.21
N GLU A 93 -8.66 -1.70 7.36
CA GLU A 93 -9.17 -3.05 7.53
C GLU A 93 -8.04 -4.08 7.51
N MET A 94 -8.22 -5.18 8.24
CA MET A 94 -7.16 -6.16 8.47
C MET A 94 -6.51 -6.65 7.17
N GLU A 95 -7.32 -6.93 6.14
CA GLU A 95 -6.80 -7.44 4.88
C GLU A 95 -5.90 -6.40 4.17
N ALA A 96 -6.35 -5.15 4.09
CA ALA A 96 -5.56 -4.04 3.55
C ALA A 96 -4.30 -3.79 4.39
N PHE A 97 -4.42 -3.78 5.72
CA PHE A 97 -3.28 -3.61 6.62
C PHE A 97 -2.22 -4.71 6.43
N MET A 98 -2.64 -5.96 6.35
CA MET A 98 -1.73 -7.10 6.15
C MET A 98 -1.06 -7.03 4.78
N PHE A 99 -1.79 -6.58 3.74
CA PHE A 99 -1.23 -6.38 2.40
C PHE A 99 -0.24 -5.21 2.34
N VAL A 100 -0.48 -4.13 3.08
CA VAL A 100 0.48 -3.02 3.23
C VAL A 100 1.73 -3.48 3.99
N SER A 101 1.55 -4.25 5.07
CA SER A 101 2.63 -4.82 5.89
C SER A 101 3.53 -5.78 5.09
N ALA A 102 2.95 -6.44 4.11
CA ALA A 102 3.60 -7.28 3.13
C ALA A 102 4.43 -6.49 2.12
N SER A 103 3.87 -5.38 1.65
CA SER A 103 4.43 -4.54 0.59
C SER A 103 5.62 -3.73 1.11
N TYR A 104 5.48 -3.11 2.28
CA TYR A 104 6.45 -2.17 2.82
C TYR A 104 7.13 -2.66 4.09
N THR A 105 8.38 -2.24 4.27
CA THR A 105 9.09 -2.28 5.54
C THR A 105 8.72 -1.07 6.40
N VAL A 106 8.91 -1.19 7.72
CA VAL A 106 8.78 -0.05 8.65
C VAL A 106 9.65 1.14 8.23
N LEU A 107 10.86 0.89 7.72
CA LEU A 107 11.77 1.96 7.31
C LEU A 107 11.26 2.70 6.07
N GLU A 108 10.68 1.98 5.11
CA GLU A 108 10.06 2.58 3.92
C GLU A 108 8.89 3.48 4.33
N ILE A 109 7.99 3.03 5.21
CA ILE A 109 6.89 3.87 5.74
C ILE A 109 7.41 5.12 6.47
N LYS A 110 8.49 4.99 7.26
CA LYS A 110 9.12 6.14 7.95
C LYS A 110 9.70 7.16 6.98
N LYS A 111 10.31 6.70 5.88
CA LYS A 111 10.98 7.57 4.90
C LYS A 111 10.06 8.08 3.78
N MET A 112 8.89 7.48 3.61
CA MET A 112 7.90 7.86 2.61
C MET A 112 7.53 9.35 2.75
N SER A 113 7.39 10.07 1.64
CA SER A 113 6.83 11.43 1.67
C SER A 113 5.37 11.38 2.15
N GLN A 114 4.89 12.44 2.80
CA GLN A 114 3.52 12.45 3.31
C GLN A 114 2.48 12.24 2.20
N ASP A 115 2.64 12.88 1.04
CA ASP A 115 1.71 12.74 -0.08
C ASP A 115 1.56 11.29 -0.57
N VAL A 116 2.68 10.55 -0.67
CA VAL A 116 2.69 9.14 -1.05
C VAL A 116 2.06 8.28 0.04
N PHE A 117 2.28 8.61 1.32
CA PHE A 117 1.66 7.91 2.43
C PHE A 117 0.14 8.12 2.47
N ASP A 118 -0.34 9.34 2.21
CA ASP A 118 -1.76 9.62 2.11
C ASP A 118 -2.39 8.89 0.92
N CYS A 119 -1.67 8.81 -0.22
CA CYS A 119 -2.08 7.96 -1.35
C CYS A 119 -2.15 6.48 -0.94
N LEU A 120 -1.18 5.98 -0.17
CA LEU A 120 -1.16 4.59 0.28
C LEU A 120 -2.42 4.24 1.07
N LEU A 121 -2.80 5.08 2.03
CA LEU A 121 -4.00 4.86 2.84
C LEU A 121 -5.29 4.87 2.02
N GLU A 122 -5.35 5.68 0.95
CA GLU A 122 -6.52 5.72 0.07
C GLU A 122 -6.56 4.57 -0.94
N VAL A 123 -5.41 4.21 -1.51
CA VAL A 123 -5.29 3.27 -2.62
C VAL A 123 -5.28 1.83 -2.12
N ALA A 124 -4.60 1.52 -1.02
CA ALA A 124 -4.40 0.14 -0.60
C ALA A 124 -5.72 -0.63 -0.35
N PRO A 125 -6.74 -0.09 0.35
CA PRO A 125 -8.01 -0.78 0.51
C PRO A 125 -8.67 -1.09 -0.84
N LYS A 126 -8.81 -0.08 -1.70
CA LYS A 126 -9.41 -0.21 -3.04
C LYS A 126 -8.65 -1.21 -3.90
N TYR A 127 -7.33 -1.24 -3.79
CA TYR A 127 -6.48 -2.15 -4.54
C TYR A 127 -6.73 -3.59 -4.13
N VAL A 128 -6.76 -3.87 -2.82
CA VAL A 128 -7.02 -5.21 -2.28
C VAL A 128 -8.42 -5.70 -2.67
N ASP A 129 -9.44 -4.84 -2.61
CA ASP A 129 -10.82 -5.20 -2.98
C ASP A 129 -11.00 -5.55 -4.46
N THR A 130 -10.16 -4.98 -5.33
CA THR A 130 -10.32 -5.08 -6.79
C THR A 130 -9.47 -6.18 -7.43
N ILE A 131 -8.38 -6.58 -6.79
CA ILE A 131 -7.50 -7.61 -7.31
C ILE A 131 -7.96 -9.00 -6.89
N THR A 132 -7.71 -9.99 -7.73
CA THR A 132 -7.71 -11.39 -7.27
C THR A 132 -6.41 -11.65 -6.52
N LEU A 133 -6.52 -12.25 -5.33
CA LEU A 133 -5.39 -12.77 -4.55
C LEU A 133 -5.48 -14.30 -4.46
N PRO A 134 -4.35 -15.01 -4.27
CA PRO A 134 -4.37 -16.44 -4.03
C PRO A 134 -5.25 -16.80 -2.83
N SER A 135 -6.06 -17.86 -2.94
CA SER A 135 -6.90 -18.31 -1.83
C SER A 135 -6.05 -18.62 -0.59
N GLY A 136 -6.50 -18.14 0.57
CA GLY A 136 -5.79 -18.32 1.84
C GLY A 136 -4.46 -17.59 1.93
N TRP A 137 -4.20 -16.57 1.10
CA TRP A 137 -2.94 -15.81 1.15
C TRP A 137 -2.64 -15.26 2.55
N MET A 138 -3.65 -14.79 3.28
CA MET A 138 -3.55 -14.35 4.69
C MET A 138 -3.30 -15.49 5.68
N HIS A 139 -3.72 -16.71 5.34
CA HIS A 139 -3.62 -17.89 6.20
C HIS A 139 -2.36 -18.71 5.93
N ARG A 140 -1.47 -18.25 5.04
CA ARG A 140 -0.16 -18.86 4.85
C ARG A 140 0.58 -18.87 6.20
N THR A 141 1.21 -20.00 6.52
CA THR A 141 1.76 -20.29 7.85
C THR A 141 2.74 -19.23 8.33
N GLU A 142 3.42 -18.54 7.42
CA GLU A 142 4.38 -17.47 7.72
C GLU A 142 3.68 -16.23 8.29
N LEU A 143 2.49 -15.89 7.78
CA LEU A 143 1.68 -14.79 8.27
C LEU A 143 1.05 -15.13 9.61
N GLN A 144 0.49 -16.33 9.70
CA GLN A 144 -0.06 -16.81 10.96
C GLN A 144 1.03 -16.88 12.03
N THR A 145 2.26 -17.25 11.69
CA THR A 145 3.39 -17.28 12.65
C THR A 145 3.86 -15.87 13.03
N ALA A 146 3.94 -14.95 12.06
CA ALA A 146 4.27 -13.54 12.34
C ALA A 146 3.26 -12.91 13.32
N VAL A 147 1.98 -13.24 13.16
CA VAL A 147 0.91 -12.78 14.03
C VAL A 147 0.86 -13.56 15.35
N ALA A 148 0.97 -14.88 15.33
CA ALA A 148 0.86 -15.74 16.52
C ALA A 148 2.06 -15.57 17.47
N GLY A 149 3.24 -15.21 16.95
CA GLY A 149 4.37 -14.78 17.77
C GLY A 149 4.07 -13.52 18.61
N TYR A 150 3.08 -12.73 18.19
CA TYR A 150 2.62 -11.52 18.86
C TYR A 150 1.34 -11.71 19.69
N ALA A 151 0.46 -12.64 19.30
CA ALA A 151 -0.83 -12.88 19.94
C ALA A 151 -0.70 -13.58 21.31
N LYS A 152 -0.03 -12.96 22.29
CA LYS A 152 -0.15 -13.34 23.70
C LYS A 152 -1.63 -13.20 24.14
N PRO A 153 -2.08 -13.99 25.14
CA PRO A 153 -3.45 -13.90 25.65
C PRO A 153 -3.74 -12.46 26.10
N GLY A 154 -4.73 -11.81 25.47
CA GLY A 154 -5.14 -10.44 25.80
C GLY A 154 -4.84 -9.37 24.74
N SER A 155 -4.05 -9.66 23.71
CA SER A 155 -3.77 -8.71 22.61
C SER A 155 -5.05 -8.38 21.81
N ALA A 156 -5.25 -7.10 21.49
CA ALA A 156 -6.40 -6.59 20.73
C ALA A 156 -6.53 -7.27 19.34
N PHE A 157 -5.40 -7.68 18.77
CA PHE A 157 -5.31 -8.35 17.47
C PHE A 157 -6.09 -9.66 17.40
N LYS A 158 -6.25 -10.39 18.52
CA LYS A 158 -6.96 -11.68 18.54
C LYS A 158 -8.49 -11.54 18.55
N ARG A 159 -9.02 -10.32 18.72
CA ARG A 159 -10.48 -10.07 18.76
C ARG A 159 -11.07 -9.68 17.40
N SER A 160 -10.22 -9.39 16.41
CA SER A 160 -10.61 -8.90 15.07
C SER A 160 -10.27 -9.86 13.92
N MET A 161 -9.68 -11.03 14.23
CA MET A 161 -9.63 -12.19 13.33
C MET A 161 -10.77 -13.15 13.65
#